data_AF-A0A1J4X1C2-F1
#
_entry.id   AF-A0A1J4X1C2-F1
#
_cell.length_a   1.000
_cell.length_b   1.000
_cell.length_c   1.000
_cell.angle_alpha   90.00
_cell.angle_beta   90.00
_cell.angle_gamma   90.00
#
_symmetry.space_group_name_H-M   'P 1'
#
loop_
_entity.id
_entity.type
_entity.pdbx_description
1 polymer ?
#
loop_
_entity_poly.entity_id
_entity_poly.type
_entity_poly.pdbx_seq_one_letter_code
_entity_poly.pdbx_strand_id
1 'polypeptide(L)'
;MYFYRADLVQRQKQGSLLLGLVDFFSALYGLSWWAVYFFDYHRLFWTRTTWDGVLIISANMIFVYCLTGRTGYFKLKLIIWHGLAAAILLAALATPYVIPVISDQYPYIIAQSAGPLNQLFRIFPIVGLLLGVYYLFRSHSQSQGYQRLRLKYFISGLTIYFFGGLFFGGILPLFSPKFFAYLDAPVYFSVIA
;
A
#
# COMPACT_ATOMS: atom_id res chain seq x y z
N MET A 1 -30.80 23.16 9.08
CA MET A 1 -30.50 22.40 7.84
C MET A 1 -29.19 22.81 7.15
N TYR A 2 -28.72 24.07 7.24
CA TYR A 2 -27.47 24.52 6.60
C TYR A 2 -26.17 23.92 7.18
N PHE A 3 -26.07 23.71 8.50
CA PHE A 3 -24.87 23.13 9.13
C PHE A 3 -24.55 21.70 8.69
N TYR A 4 -25.56 20.91 8.33
CA TYR A 4 -25.39 19.53 7.87
C TYR A 4 -24.71 19.46 6.48
N ARG A 5 -24.92 20.48 5.65
CA ARG A 5 -24.35 20.53 4.29
C ARG A 5 -22.86 20.88 4.30
N ALA A 6 -22.43 21.73 5.24
CA ALA A 6 -21.03 22.13 5.37
C ALA A 6 -20.12 20.98 5.83
N ASP A 7 -20.55 20.19 6.83
CA ASP A 7 -19.79 19.02 7.33
C ASP A 7 -19.67 17.94 6.23
N LEU A 8 -20.74 17.70 5.47
CA LEU A 8 -20.72 16.75 4.34
C LEU A 8 -19.73 17.16 3.25
N VAL A 9 -19.72 18.43 2.85
CA VAL A 9 -18.77 18.94 1.83
C VAL A 9 -17.33 18.87 2.33
N GLN A 10 -17.08 19.17 3.60
CA GLN A 10 -15.75 19.09 4.20
C GLN A 10 -15.24 17.64 4.27
N ARG A 11 -16.08 16.68 4.66
CA ARG A 11 -15.73 15.24 4.66
C ARG A 11 -15.52 14.70 3.25
N GLN A 12 -16.27 15.19 2.26
CA GLN A 12 -16.06 14.82 0.86
C GLN A 12 -14.70 15.29 0.36
N LYS A 13 -14.33 16.56 0.61
CA LYS A 13 -13.01 17.11 0.24
C LYS A 13 -11.86 16.34 0.91
N GLN A 14 -11.99 16.03 2.20
CA GLN A 14 -11.00 15.23 2.92
C GLN A 14 -10.88 13.81 2.34
N GLY A 15 -12.00 13.16 2.03
CA GLY A 15 -12.00 11.85 1.40
C GLY A 15 -11.32 11.83 0.03
N SER A 16 -11.56 12.83 -0.80
CA SER A 16 -10.90 12.96 -2.11
C SER A 16 -9.39 13.19 -2.00
N LEU A 17 -8.95 14.03 -1.05
CA LEU A 17 -7.52 14.27 -0.82
C LEU A 17 -6.80 13.00 -0.36
N LEU A 18 -7.43 12.23 0.55
CA LEU A 18 -6.85 10.98 1.05
C LEU A 18 -6.83 9.87 0.01
N LEU A 19 -7.83 9.82 -0.88
CA LEU A 19 -7.79 8.93 -2.03
C LEU A 19 -6.67 9.33 -2.99
N GLY A 20 -6.52 10.64 -3.25
CA GLY A 20 -5.41 11.16 -4.07
C GLY A 20 -4.02 10.81 -3.52
N LEU A 21 -3.86 10.68 -2.20
CA LEU A 21 -2.60 10.17 -1.62
C LEU A 21 -2.38 8.68 -1.95
N VAL A 22 -3.41 7.85 -1.90
CA VAL A 22 -3.32 6.43 -2.30
C VAL A 22 -2.92 6.34 -3.77
N ASP A 23 -3.56 7.12 -4.63
CA ASP A 23 -3.28 7.14 -6.07
C ASP A 23 -1.86 7.64 -6.36
N PHE A 24 -1.44 8.71 -5.68
CA PHE A 24 -0.09 9.25 -5.80
C PHE A 24 0.99 8.23 -5.45
N PHE A 25 0.89 7.56 -4.30
CA PHE A 25 1.86 6.54 -3.92
C PHE A 25 1.79 5.30 -4.82
N SER A 26 0.61 4.98 -5.36
CA SER A 26 0.46 3.89 -6.34
C SER A 26 1.16 4.21 -7.65
N ALA A 27 1.06 5.46 -8.13
CA ALA A 27 1.78 5.94 -9.30
C ALA A 27 3.30 5.95 -9.08
N LEU A 28 3.76 6.36 -7.88
CA LEU A 28 5.18 6.28 -7.52
C LEU A 28 5.69 4.83 -7.51
N TYR A 29 4.92 3.90 -6.95
CA TYR A 29 5.28 2.48 -6.95
C TYR A 29 5.37 1.92 -8.38
N GLY A 30 4.41 2.26 -9.24
CA GLY A 30 4.44 1.89 -10.66
C GLY A 30 5.65 2.50 -11.38
N LEU A 31 5.97 3.76 -11.12
CA LEU A 31 7.14 4.44 -11.67
C LEU A 31 8.45 3.80 -11.18
N SER A 32 8.54 3.42 -9.91
CA SER A 32 9.70 2.72 -9.34
C SER A 32 9.96 1.41 -10.06
N TRP A 33 8.91 0.62 -10.31
CA TRP A 33 9.04 -0.61 -11.09
C TRP A 33 9.38 -0.36 -12.55
N TRP A 34 8.71 0.58 -13.21
CA TRP A 34 9.06 0.98 -14.58
C TRP A 34 10.56 1.33 -14.65
N ALA A 35 11.05 2.14 -13.72
CA ALA A 35 12.44 2.55 -13.67
C ALA A 35 13.42 1.38 -13.48
N VAL A 36 13.04 0.31 -12.77
CA VAL A 36 13.84 -0.94 -12.68
C VAL A 36 14.10 -1.57 -14.05
N TYR A 37 13.14 -1.52 -14.98
CA TYR A 37 13.28 -2.09 -16.31
C TYR A 37 14.05 -1.22 -17.29
N PHE A 38 14.03 0.11 -17.10
CA PHE A 38 14.58 1.06 -18.08
C PHE A 38 15.94 1.65 -17.67
N PHE A 39 16.31 1.67 -16.38
CA PHE A 39 17.56 2.28 -15.91
C PHE A 39 18.54 1.26 -15.30
N ASP A 40 19.34 0.63 -16.15
CA ASP A 40 20.30 -0.42 -15.77
C ASP A 40 21.34 0.05 -14.74
N TYR A 41 21.92 1.24 -14.91
CA TYR A 41 23.00 1.76 -14.06
C TYR A 41 22.56 2.06 -12.61
N HIS A 42 21.26 2.21 -12.35
CA HIS A 42 20.71 2.52 -11.02
C HIS A 42 19.63 1.54 -10.60
N ARG A 43 19.63 0.34 -11.17
CA ARG A 43 18.55 -0.64 -10.96
C ARG A 43 18.36 -0.98 -9.48
N LEU A 44 19.44 -1.14 -8.71
CA LEU A 44 19.35 -1.40 -7.25
C LEU A 44 18.62 -0.28 -6.49
N PHE A 45 18.88 0.97 -6.84
CA PHE A 45 18.21 2.12 -6.24
C PHE A 45 16.72 2.09 -6.55
N TRP A 46 16.34 1.86 -7.81
CA TRP A 46 14.94 1.78 -8.21
C TRP A 46 14.23 0.58 -7.58
N THR A 47 14.90 -0.58 -7.48
CA THR A 47 14.36 -1.75 -6.77
C THR A 47 14.12 -1.44 -5.29
N ARG A 48 15.04 -0.73 -4.62
CA ARG A 48 14.83 -0.28 -3.23
C ARG A 48 13.68 0.74 -3.14
N THR A 49 13.50 1.58 -4.15
CA THR A 49 12.43 2.58 -4.20
C THR A 49 11.05 1.93 -4.27
N THR A 50 10.91 0.72 -4.84
CA THR A 50 9.63 -0.05 -4.82
C THR A 50 9.06 -0.30 -3.42
N TRP A 51 9.84 -0.09 -2.36
CA TRP A 51 9.31 -0.12 -1.00
C TRP A 51 8.39 1.07 -0.68
N ASP A 52 8.29 2.07 -1.54
CA ASP A 52 7.27 3.12 -1.48
C ASP A 52 5.84 2.55 -1.49
N GLY A 53 5.66 1.31 -1.96
CA GLY A 53 4.42 0.55 -1.83
C GLY A 53 3.89 0.43 -0.38
N VAL A 54 4.75 0.50 0.64
CA VAL A 54 4.29 0.52 2.05
C VAL A 54 3.56 1.81 2.40
N LEU A 55 3.86 2.91 1.71
CA LEU A 55 3.15 4.18 1.87
C LEU A 55 1.73 4.09 1.32
N ILE A 56 1.50 3.32 0.25
CA ILE A 56 0.15 3.04 -0.28
C ILE A 56 -0.73 2.44 0.83
N ILE A 57 -0.21 1.45 1.56
CA ILE A 57 -0.96 0.79 2.63
C ILE A 57 -1.27 1.76 3.76
N SER A 58 -0.29 2.59 4.14
CA SER A 58 -0.51 3.59 5.18
C SER A 58 -1.54 4.66 4.76
N ALA A 59 -1.49 5.13 3.52
CA ALA A 59 -2.46 6.07 2.95
C ALA A 59 -3.86 5.45 2.89
N ASN A 60 -3.94 4.18 2.49
CA ASN A 60 -5.19 3.43 2.46
C ASN A 60 -5.80 3.31 3.87
N MET A 61 -5.00 3.01 4.89
CA MET A 61 -5.47 2.97 6.27
C MET A 61 -6.01 4.32 6.76
N ILE A 62 -5.34 5.43 6.43
CA ILE A 62 -5.83 6.78 6.76
C ILE A 62 -7.15 7.04 6.04
N PHE A 63 -7.24 6.69 4.76
CA PHE A 63 -8.46 6.82 3.97
C PHE A 63 -9.62 6.02 4.56
N VAL A 64 -9.43 4.72 4.85
CA VAL A 64 -10.43 3.84 5.46
C VAL A 64 -10.88 4.41 6.80
N TYR A 65 -9.95 4.89 7.62
CA TYR A 65 -10.28 5.48 8.90
C TYR A 65 -11.17 6.71 8.77
N CYS A 66 -10.81 7.64 7.87
CA CYS A 66 -11.62 8.82 7.61
C CYS A 66 -12.99 8.47 7.02
N LEU A 67 -13.05 7.46 6.14
CA LEU A 67 -14.30 6.97 5.56
C LEU A 67 -15.24 6.36 6.60
N THR A 68 -14.68 5.68 7.61
CA THR A 68 -15.44 5.01 8.67
C THR A 68 -15.79 5.93 9.85
N GLY A 69 -15.36 7.20 9.82
CA GLY A 69 -15.82 8.25 10.75
C GLY A 69 -15.37 8.08 12.20
N ARG A 70 -14.36 7.26 12.49
CA ARG A 70 -13.75 7.18 13.82
C ARG A 70 -12.79 8.38 13.95
N THR A 71 -12.77 9.11 15.07
CA THR A 71 -12.02 10.41 15.12
C THR A 71 -11.20 10.71 16.39
N GLY A 72 -11.33 9.93 17.47
CA GLY A 72 -10.64 10.19 18.74
C GLY A 72 -9.18 9.67 18.81
N TYR A 73 -8.97 8.54 19.48
CA TYR A 73 -7.64 7.97 19.78
C TYR A 73 -6.87 7.34 18.61
N PHE A 74 -7.44 7.34 17.41
CA PHE A 74 -6.85 6.65 16.27
C PHE A 74 -6.02 7.56 15.36
N LYS A 75 -6.14 8.89 15.46
CA LYS A 75 -5.31 9.83 14.68
C LYS A 75 -3.82 9.65 14.97
N LEU A 76 -3.46 9.52 16.26
CA LEU A 76 -2.07 9.25 16.66
C LEU A 76 -1.59 7.89 16.14
N LYS A 77 -2.44 6.86 16.19
CA LYS A 77 -2.10 5.53 15.66
C LYS A 77 -1.83 5.58 14.15
N LEU A 78 -2.58 6.37 13.40
CA LEU A 78 -2.35 6.56 11.96
C LEU A 78 -1.07 7.33 11.65
N ILE A 79 -0.75 8.36 12.42
CA ILE A 79 0.52 9.09 12.28
C ILE A 79 1.69 8.15 12.56
N ILE A 80 1.61 7.34 13.63
CA ILE A 80 2.61 6.31 13.93
C ILE A 80 2.71 5.30 12.78
N TRP A 81 1.58 4.85 12.25
CA TRP A 81 1.56 3.90 11.13
C TRP A 81 2.22 4.48 9.88
N HIS A 82 1.91 5.73 9.53
CA HIS A 82 2.53 6.42 8.40
C HIS A 82 4.03 6.69 8.64
N GLY A 83 4.41 7.05 9.86
CA GLY A 83 5.81 7.20 10.27
C GLY A 83 6.60 5.89 10.17
N LEU A 84 6.01 4.76 10.56
CA LEU A 84 6.62 3.43 10.39
C LEU A 84 6.78 3.09 8.90
N ALA A 85 5.80 3.38 8.07
CA ALA A 85 5.89 3.18 6.61
C ALA A 85 7.03 4.02 6.01
N ALA A 86 7.15 5.29 6.40
CA ALA A 86 8.25 6.15 5.98
C ALA A 86 9.61 5.64 6.48
N ALA A 87 9.70 5.16 7.73
CA ALA A 87 10.93 4.57 8.28
C ALA A 87 11.35 3.30 7.53
N ILE A 88 10.40 2.44 7.15
CA ILE A 88 10.65 1.25 6.33
C ILE A 88 11.20 1.65 4.96
N LEU A 89 10.59 2.63 4.29
CA LEU A 89 11.08 3.13 3.01
C LEU A 89 12.50 3.70 3.13
N LEU A 90 12.75 4.55 4.13
CA LEU A 90 14.08 5.11 4.39
C LEU A 90 15.11 4.02 4.67
N ALA A 91 14.77 3.02 5.46
CA ALA A 91 15.64 1.86 5.71
C ALA A 91 15.90 1.08 4.42
N ALA A 92 14.90 0.90 3.55
CA ALA A 92 15.05 0.20 2.28
C ALA A 92 15.98 0.96 1.32
N LEU A 93 15.88 2.28 1.26
CA LEU A 93 16.71 3.13 0.42
C LEU A 93 18.14 3.26 0.96
N ALA A 94 18.28 3.53 2.25
CA ALA A 94 19.56 3.89 2.88
C ALA A 94 20.41 2.69 3.30
N THR A 95 19.83 1.49 3.45
CA THR A 95 20.55 0.33 4.02
C THR A 95 20.47 -0.91 3.13
N PRO A 96 21.51 -1.77 3.15
CA PRO A 96 21.47 -3.06 2.47
C PRO A 96 20.64 -4.12 3.24
N TYR A 97 20.07 -3.79 4.40
CA TYR A 97 19.37 -4.77 5.24
C TYR A 97 18.01 -5.20 4.68
N VAL A 98 17.46 -4.46 3.73
CA VAL A 98 16.18 -4.78 3.08
C VAL A 98 16.42 -5.42 1.71
N ILE A 99 17.22 -4.77 0.86
CA ILE A 99 17.65 -5.30 -0.45
C ILE A 99 19.15 -5.04 -0.61
N PRO A 100 20.02 -6.02 -0.30
CA PRO A 100 21.46 -5.86 -0.41
C PRO A 100 21.94 -5.83 -1.86
N VAL A 101 21.38 -6.70 -2.70
CA VAL A 101 21.83 -6.98 -4.06
C VAL A 101 20.64 -7.38 -4.93
N ILE A 102 20.76 -7.16 -6.23
CA ILE A 102 19.83 -7.59 -7.27
C ILE A 102 20.55 -8.45 -8.31
N SER A 103 19.80 -9.24 -9.07
CA SER A 103 20.32 -9.97 -10.22
C SER A 103 20.49 -9.02 -11.42
N ASP A 104 21.53 -9.23 -12.21
CA ASP A 104 21.75 -8.52 -13.48
C ASP A 104 20.76 -8.97 -14.58
N GLN A 105 20.24 -10.20 -14.44
CA GLN A 105 19.28 -10.81 -15.36
C GLN A 105 17.90 -10.91 -14.71
N TYR A 106 16.85 -10.80 -15.52
CA TYR A 106 15.49 -11.02 -15.08
C TYR A 106 15.26 -12.48 -14.64
N PRO A 107 14.58 -12.76 -13.51
CA PRO A 107 13.99 -11.79 -12.57
C PRO A 107 15.05 -11.08 -11.72
N TYR A 108 14.96 -9.75 -11.61
CA TYR A 108 15.96 -8.93 -10.92
C TYR A 108 15.96 -9.10 -9.40
N ILE A 109 14.81 -9.46 -8.83
CA ILE A 109 14.71 -9.80 -7.41
C ILE A 109 14.63 -11.32 -7.28
N ILE A 110 15.66 -11.89 -6.66
CA ILE A 110 15.74 -13.31 -6.36
C ILE A 110 15.74 -13.54 -4.85
N ALA A 111 15.66 -14.80 -4.43
CA ALA A 111 15.75 -15.18 -3.03
C ALA A 111 16.93 -14.54 -2.28
N GLN A 112 18.09 -14.46 -2.95
CA GLN A 112 19.33 -13.89 -2.41
C GLN A 112 19.29 -12.35 -2.32
N SER A 113 18.33 -11.71 -2.99
CA SER A 113 18.09 -10.26 -2.93
C SER A 113 17.34 -9.83 -1.67
N ALA A 114 16.86 -10.77 -0.85
CA ALA A 114 16.16 -10.47 0.40
C ALA A 114 17.18 -10.29 1.54
N GLY A 115 17.33 -9.06 2.03
CA GLY A 115 18.07 -8.81 3.26
C GLY A 115 17.33 -9.31 4.51
N PRO A 116 17.99 -9.34 5.68
CA PRO A 116 17.41 -9.88 6.91
C PRO A 116 16.13 -9.16 7.37
N LEU A 117 15.97 -7.88 7.04
CA LEU A 117 14.78 -7.10 7.40
C LEU A 117 13.65 -7.19 6.37
N ASN A 118 13.90 -7.79 5.20
CA ASN A 118 12.92 -7.82 4.10
C ASN A 118 11.62 -8.51 4.53
N GLN A 119 11.71 -9.72 5.11
CA GLN A 119 10.53 -10.46 5.56
C GLN A 119 9.80 -9.75 6.69
N LEU A 120 10.53 -9.21 7.67
CA LEU A 120 9.94 -8.46 8.78
C LEU A 120 9.14 -7.26 8.27
N PHE A 121 9.71 -6.50 7.33
CA PHE A 121 9.04 -5.33 6.77
C PHE A 121 7.86 -5.70 5.87
N ARG A 122 7.80 -6.91 5.28
CA ARG A 122 6.62 -7.41 4.55
C ARG A 122 5.44 -7.75 5.45
N ILE A 123 5.66 -8.02 6.73
CA ILE A 123 4.56 -8.24 7.70
C ILE A 123 3.75 -6.94 7.87
N PHE A 124 4.41 -5.78 7.86
CA PHE A 124 3.76 -4.48 8.02
C PHE A 124 2.62 -4.21 7.03
N PRO A 125 2.82 -4.28 5.69
CA PRO A 125 1.74 -4.05 4.73
C PRO A 125 0.62 -5.10 4.83
N ILE A 126 0.94 -6.34 5.20
CA ILE A 126 -0.07 -7.40 5.40
C ILE A 126 -0.97 -7.07 6.60
N VAL A 127 -0.38 -6.75 7.76
CA VAL A 127 -1.14 -6.37 8.95
C VAL A 127 -1.97 -5.11 8.70
N GLY A 128 -1.38 -4.11 8.06
CA GLY A 128 -2.07 -2.86 7.73
C GLY A 128 -3.29 -3.09 6.85
N LEU A 129 -3.16 -3.94 5.84
CA LEU A 129 -4.28 -4.27 4.96
C LEU A 129 -5.34 -5.12 5.68
N LEU A 130 -4.97 -6.14 6.46
CA LEU A 130 -5.93 -6.93 7.23
C LEU A 130 -6.75 -6.04 8.18
N LEU A 131 -6.10 -5.07 8.82
CA LEU A 131 -6.79 -4.07 9.64
C LEU A 131 -7.71 -3.18 8.80
N GLY A 132 -7.24 -2.68 7.65
CA GLY A 132 -8.06 -1.88 6.73
C GLY A 132 -9.32 -2.62 6.28
N VAL A 133 -9.17 -3.86 5.83
CA VAL A 133 -10.27 -4.76 5.43
C VAL A 133 -11.23 -4.99 6.60
N TYR A 134 -10.70 -5.32 7.78
CA TYR A 134 -11.52 -5.51 8.98
C TYR A 134 -12.38 -4.28 9.30
N TYR A 135 -11.80 -3.07 9.26
CA TYR A 135 -12.55 -1.84 9.53
C TYR A 135 -13.58 -1.53 8.45
N LEU A 136 -13.26 -1.78 7.18
CA LEU A 136 -14.20 -1.63 6.07
C LEU A 136 -15.41 -2.56 6.21
N PHE A 137 -15.18 -3.85 6.45
CA PHE A 137 -16.28 -4.82 6.64
C PHE A 137 -17.13 -4.48 7.85
N ARG A 138 -16.50 -4.16 8.99
CA ARG A 138 -17.22 -3.76 10.20
C ARG A 138 -18.07 -2.51 9.96
N SER A 139 -17.52 -1.51 9.26
CA SER A 139 -18.26 -0.29 8.94
C SER A 139 -19.36 -0.55 7.91
N HIS A 140 -19.14 -1.42 6.92
CA HIS A 140 -20.15 -1.78 5.93
C HIS A 140 -21.38 -2.43 6.60
N SER A 141 -21.16 -3.37 7.53
CA SER A 141 -22.25 -4.03 8.28
C SER A 141 -23.04 -3.08 9.17
N GLN A 142 -22.44 -1.97 9.61
CA GLN A 142 -23.07 -0.96 10.46
C GLN A 142 -23.69 0.21 9.67
N SER A 143 -23.41 0.31 8.37
CA SER A 143 -23.83 1.43 7.53
C SER A 143 -25.20 1.18 6.88
N GLN A 144 -25.96 2.26 6.64
CA GLN A 144 -27.23 2.21 5.91
C GLN A 144 -27.23 3.21 4.74
N GLY A 145 -28.16 3.03 3.80
CA GLY A 145 -28.37 3.92 2.66
C GLY A 145 -27.12 4.14 1.79
N TYR A 146 -26.88 5.41 1.40
CA TYR A 146 -25.80 5.80 0.50
C TYR A 146 -24.39 5.46 1.03
N GLN A 147 -24.17 5.49 2.35
CA GLN A 147 -22.88 5.15 2.93
C GLN A 147 -22.53 3.67 2.72
N ARG A 148 -23.54 2.78 2.85
CA ARG A 148 -23.37 1.34 2.59
C ARG A 148 -23.02 1.07 1.13
N LEU A 149 -23.67 1.77 0.20
CA LEU A 149 -23.40 1.64 -1.23
C LEU A 149 -21.98 2.11 -1.58
N ARG A 150 -21.53 3.25 -1.04
CA ARG A 150 -20.15 3.76 -1.23
C ARG A 150 -19.12 2.76 -0.70
N LEU A 151 -19.33 2.21 0.50
CA LEU A 151 -18.45 1.18 1.07
C LEU A 151 -18.44 -0.09 0.22
N LYS A 152 -19.57 -0.50 -0.36
CA LYS A 152 -19.63 -1.65 -1.25
C LYS A 152 -18.72 -1.48 -2.48
N TYR A 153 -18.83 -0.35 -3.18
CA TYR A 153 -17.97 -0.06 -4.34
C TYR A 153 -16.49 0.01 -3.96
N PHE A 154 -16.18 0.64 -2.83
CA PHE A 154 -14.81 0.70 -2.35
C PHE A 154 -14.24 -0.67 -2.00
N ILE A 155 -15.00 -1.53 -1.31
CA ILE A 155 -14.60 -2.91 -1.00
C ILE A 155 -14.38 -3.72 -2.29
N SER A 156 -15.23 -3.54 -3.31
CA SER A 156 -15.04 -4.19 -4.61
C SER A 156 -13.74 -3.77 -5.28
N GLY A 157 -13.43 -2.47 -5.34
CA GLY A 157 -12.16 -1.98 -5.88
C GLY A 157 -10.94 -2.46 -5.09
N LEU A 158 -11.02 -2.42 -3.75
CA LEU A 158 -9.95 -2.90 -2.88
C LEU A 158 -9.68 -4.40 -3.05
N THR A 159 -10.72 -5.20 -3.29
CA THR A 159 -10.57 -6.64 -3.55
C THR A 159 -9.75 -6.90 -4.80
N ILE A 160 -10.03 -6.17 -5.89
CA ILE A 160 -9.27 -6.28 -7.15
C ILE A 160 -7.80 -5.91 -6.92
N TYR A 161 -7.56 -4.78 -6.24
CA TYR A 161 -6.23 -4.33 -5.90
C TYR A 161 -5.47 -5.34 -5.02
N PHE A 162 -6.15 -5.98 -4.07
CA PHE A 162 -5.56 -6.98 -3.18
C PHE A 162 -5.07 -8.22 -3.94
N PHE A 163 -5.90 -8.76 -4.84
CA PHE A 163 -5.53 -9.94 -5.63
C PHE A 163 -4.42 -9.65 -6.64
N GLY A 164 -4.39 -8.45 -7.23
CA GLY A 164 -3.35 -8.06 -8.18
C GLY A 164 -2.01 -7.73 -7.53
N GLY A 165 -2.01 -6.87 -6.50
CA GLY A 165 -0.79 -6.31 -5.94
C GLY A 165 -0.27 -7.02 -4.69
N LEU A 166 -1.10 -7.09 -3.64
CA LEU A 166 -0.62 -7.48 -2.32
C LEU A 166 -0.37 -8.99 -2.20
N PHE A 167 -1.09 -9.80 -2.99
CA PHE A 167 -0.87 -11.23 -3.05
C PHE A 167 0.55 -11.57 -3.55
N PHE A 168 0.94 -11.01 -4.70
CA PHE A 168 2.25 -11.23 -5.31
C PHE A 168 3.37 -10.45 -4.62
N GLY A 169 3.12 -9.19 -4.28
CA GLY A 169 4.10 -8.30 -3.67
C GLY A 169 4.28 -8.47 -2.16
N GLY A 170 3.34 -9.08 -1.45
CA GLY A 170 3.36 -9.15 0.02
C GLY A 170 3.32 -10.58 0.54
N ILE A 171 2.27 -11.33 0.19
CA ILE A 171 1.92 -12.61 0.80
C ILE A 171 2.78 -13.75 0.26
N LEU A 172 2.85 -13.94 -1.06
CA LEU A 172 3.59 -15.05 -1.68
C LEU A 172 5.07 -15.13 -1.25
N PRO A 173 5.84 -14.02 -1.21
CA PRO A 173 7.25 -14.04 -0.81
C PRO A 173 7.51 -14.52 0.63
N LEU A 174 6.48 -14.55 1.50
CA LEU A 174 6.62 -15.08 2.87
C LEU A 174 6.63 -16.61 2.93
N PHE A 175 6.02 -17.29 1.95
CA PHE A 175 5.91 -18.75 1.95
C PHE A 175 7.09 -19.44 1.26
N SER A 176 7.71 -18.79 0.28
CA SER A 176 8.88 -19.35 -0.41
C SER A 176 9.76 -18.27 -1.03
N PRO A 177 11.09 -18.41 -0.95
CA PRO A 177 12.02 -17.53 -1.67
C PRO A 177 11.87 -17.58 -3.20
N LYS A 178 11.30 -18.67 -3.74
CA LYS A 178 11.01 -18.80 -5.18
C LYS A 178 10.00 -17.76 -5.68
N PHE A 179 9.14 -17.24 -4.79
CA PHE A 179 8.12 -16.26 -5.16
C PHE A 179 8.66 -14.84 -5.32
N PHE A 180 9.91 -14.57 -4.94
CA PHE A 180 10.54 -13.26 -5.19
C PHE A 180 10.64 -12.93 -6.69
N ALA A 181 10.65 -13.95 -7.54
CA ALA A 181 10.64 -13.81 -9.00
C ALA A 181 9.36 -13.16 -9.57
N TYR A 182 8.28 -13.08 -8.78
CA TYR A 182 6.99 -12.51 -9.19
C TYR A 182 6.67 -11.18 -8.50
N LEU A 183 7.68 -10.51 -7.93
CA LEU A 183 7.47 -9.26 -7.19
C LEU A 183 7.05 -8.09 -8.08
N ASP A 184 7.33 -8.18 -9.36
CA ASP A 184 6.90 -7.25 -10.41
C ASP A 184 5.49 -7.50 -10.92
N ALA A 185 4.93 -8.69 -10.65
CA ALA A 185 3.58 -9.06 -11.04
C ALA A 185 2.50 -8.00 -10.71
N PRO A 186 2.54 -7.33 -9.53
CA PRO A 186 1.66 -6.21 -9.19
C PRO A 186 1.56 -5.11 -10.24
N VAL A 187 2.64 -4.83 -10.98
CA VAL A 187 2.69 -3.77 -11.98
C VAL A 187 1.73 -4.07 -13.12
N TYR A 188 1.69 -5.33 -13.59
CA TYR A 188 0.79 -5.74 -14.68
C TYR A 188 -0.69 -5.67 -14.28
N PHE A 189 -1.00 -5.76 -12.99
CA PHE A 189 -2.36 -5.60 -12.47
C PHE A 189 -2.71 -4.15 -12.09
N SER A 190 -1.72 -3.31 -11.77
CA SER A 190 -1.92 -1.90 -11.42
C SER A 190 -2.30 -1.00 -12.59
N VAL A 191 -2.12 -1.45 -13.83
CA VAL A 191 -2.52 -0.71 -15.06
C VAL A 191 -4.04 -0.77 -15.31
N ILE A 192 -4.78 -1.61 -14.57
CA ILE A 192 -6.22 -1.87 -14.81
C ILE A 192 -7.14 -1.17 -13.79
N ALA A 193 -6.60 -0.39 -12.84
CA ALA A 193 -7.41 0.33 -11.84
C ALA A 193 -7.71 1.79 -12.24
#